data_AF-A0A4R0RCQ2-F1
#
_entry.id   AF-A0A4R0RCQ2-F1
#
_cell.length_a   1.000
_cell.length_b   1.000
_cell.length_c   1.000
_cell.angle_alpha   90.00
_cell.angle_beta   90.00
_cell.angle_gamma   90.00
#
_symmetry.space_group_name_H-M   'P 1'
#
loop_
_entity.id
_entity.type
_entity.pdbx_description
1 polymer ?
#
loop_
_entity_poly.entity_id
_entity_poly.type
_entity_poly.pdbx_seq_one_letter_code
_entity_poly.pdbx_strand_id
1 'polypeptide(L)'
;MDVLWHDLPDVSPVIRTLPVELWEEKALVPSNKNSGAEEILKIHLKRMPSPAECSGALRNASRVKAIRFGNWQWNKSPSEDILYGAESYEALHTLREYCATYSTSAGVPRTLFPTLHTLHWDWYIGDAETFTELPFFVPEDLRTLEIKGLPPTASPVEAAMVDDSFSRLLKRCASLKVVQLRFEHDGRLAGCEYLERITELPLLETYRPKFPLSVSSLLRLGKHARLRDLSVNMKPDIDERSMSSVTPGSLFPSARHLKIGSSQLAVCTQIIKAVQSTLLESLVVRVEGQTEVTHTWLHSFLTALCRQRSLLRVSLKPSRYPERASQSYSTTPPSITMTTLRPLLVLPYINDISLHFHDTIVQITDRDIEAISKALPGLRHFGIFSESPFQPRPEVSLDGIFLLVRNCPKLASISLSVDFTPPTEDLRRMVREWAGARDCCHSRSLHVAAHCTQAFEEVTDTEELAQFFANLLPSRGDFHCTQHFTESVGDAEYRLICKRWRELSNRIWKLQGRR
;
A
#
# COMPACT_ATOMS: atom_id res chain seq x y z
N MET A 1 -31.32 2.45 -17.93
CA MET A 1 -31.34 1.32 -16.99
C MET A 1 -30.09 0.45 -17.06
N ASP A 2 -29.37 0.34 -18.18
CA ASP A 2 -28.13 -0.48 -18.29
C ASP A 2 -27.02 -0.08 -17.32
N VAL A 3 -26.92 1.22 -17.00
CA VAL A 3 -25.91 1.75 -16.07
C VAL A 3 -26.01 1.12 -14.69
N LEU A 4 -27.21 0.76 -14.22
CA LEU A 4 -27.41 0.12 -12.91
C LEU A 4 -26.83 -1.29 -12.82
N TRP A 5 -26.57 -1.92 -13.97
CA TRP A 5 -26.03 -3.28 -14.05
C TRP A 5 -24.53 -3.31 -14.33
N HIS A 6 -23.90 -2.16 -14.63
CA HIS A 6 -22.50 -2.13 -15.05
C HIS A 6 -21.51 -2.53 -13.95
N ASP A 7 -21.65 -1.97 -12.75
CA ASP A 7 -20.78 -2.23 -11.58
C ASP A 7 -21.67 -2.67 -10.43
N LEU A 8 -21.66 -3.97 -10.14
CA LEU A 8 -22.44 -4.54 -9.05
C LEU A 8 -21.56 -4.75 -7.81
N PRO A 9 -22.07 -4.40 -6.62
CA PRO A 9 -21.36 -4.67 -5.36
C PRO A 9 -21.22 -6.17 -5.08
N ASP A 10 -22.09 -7.00 -5.66
CA ASP A 10 -22.16 -8.46 -5.54
C ASP A 10 -23.19 -9.04 -6.54
N VAL A 11 -23.51 -10.33 -6.42
CA VAL A 11 -24.46 -11.04 -7.30
C VAL A 11 -25.92 -10.91 -6.91
N SER A 12 -26.21 -10.41 -5.71
CA SER A 12 -27.56 -10.33 -5.15
C SER A 12 -28.53 -9.56 -6.05
N PRO A 13 -28.17 -8.43 -6.68
CA PRO A 13 -29.05 -7.77 -7.65
C PRO A 13 -29.49 -8.70 -8.79
N VAL A 14 -28.62 -9.61 -9.25
CA VAL A 14 -28.96 -10.58 -10.31
C VAL A 14 -29.92 -11.64 -9.76
N ILE A 15 -29.64 -12.17 -8.57
CA ILE A 15 -30.48 -13.17 -7.91
C ILE A 15 -31.87 -12.61 -7.61
N ARG A 16 -31.97 -11.36 -7.15
CA ARG A 16 -33.24 -10.67 -6.86
C ARG A 16 -34.14 -10.44 -8.08
N THR A 17 -33.64 -10.70 -9.29
CA THR A 17 -34.48 -10.69 -10.50
C THR A 17 -35.22 -12.00 -10.74
N LEU A 18 -34.88 -13.05 -9.99
CA LEU A 18 -35.69 -14.25 -9.86
C LEU A 18 -37.00 -13.92 -9.12
N PRO A 19 -38.09 -14.67 -9.39
CA PRO A 19 -39.33 -14.55 -8.63
C PRO A 19 -39.08 -14.59 -7.11
N VAL A 20 -39.78 -13.73 -6.35
CA VAL A 20 -39.54 -13.50 -4.92
C VAL A 20 -39.77 -14.75 -4.06
N GLU A 21 -40.59 -15.69 -4.55
CA GLU A 21 -40.82 -16.99 -3.94
C GLU A 21 -39.63 -17.95 -4.08
N LEU A 22 -38.65 -17.65 -4.94
CA LEU A 22 -37.47 -18.49 -5.16
C LEU A 22 -36.35 -18.21 -4.19
N TRP A 23 -36.36 -17.05 -3.53
CA TRP A 23 -35.27 -16.67 -2.64
C TRP A 23 -35.79 -16.13 -1.31
N GLU A 24 -34.89 -16.11 -0.33
CA GLU A 24 -35.08 -15.43 0.95
C GLU A 24 -33.78 -14.82 1.42
N GLU A 25 -33.91 -13.71 2.14
CA GLU A 25 -32.82 -13.09 2.86
C GLU A 25 -32.79 -13.62 4.30
N LYS A 26 -31.66 -14.20 4.70
CA LYS A 26 -31.40 -14.65 6.07
C LYS A 26 -30.31 -13.77 6.67
N ALA A 27 -30.65 -13.05 7.73
CA ALA A 27 -29.64 -12.39 8.54
C ALA A 27 -28.77 -13.44 9.25
N LEU A 28 -27.47 -13.39 9.03
CA LEU A 28 -26.51 -14.08 9.87
C LEU A 28 -26.15 -13.20 11.05
N VAL A 29 -26.30 -13.77 12.24
CA VAL A 29 -25.62 -13.27 13.42
C VAL A 29 -24.13 -13.56 13.27
N PRO A 30 -23.23 -12.55 13.24
CA PRO A 30 -21.81 -12.79 13.20
C PRO A 30 -21.40 -13.67 14.38
N SER A 31 -20.65 -14.75 14.12
CA SER A 31 -20.16 -15.65 15.18
C SER A 31 -19.26 -14.93 16.18
N ASN A 32 -18.65 -13.81 15.77
CA ASN A 32 -17.83 -12.97 16.62
C ASN A 32 -18.55 -11.66 17.00
N LYS A 33 -19.24 -11.67 18.15
CA LYS A 33 -19.95 -10.51 18.72
C LYS A 33 -19.04 -9.29 18.98
N ASN A 34 -17.72 -9.47 19.05
CA ASN A 34 -16.79 -8.38 19.33
C ASN A 34 -16.37 -7.58 18.10
N SER A 35 -16.76 -8.01 16.89
CA SER A 35 -16.34 -7.34 15.66
C SER A 35 -17.09 -6.03 15.37
N GLY A 36 -18.17 -5.71 16.10
CA GLY A 36 -19.04 -4.58 15.77
C GLY A 36 -19.66 -4.68 14.37
N ALA A 37 -19.55 -5.85 13.72
CA ALA A 37 -20.01 -6.06 12.36
C ALA A 37 -21.54 -6.04 12.32
N GLU A 38 -22.09 -5.29 11.37
CA GLU A 38 -23.51 -5.29 11.04
C GLU A 38 -23.98 -6.68 10.59
N GLU A 39 -25.30 -6.90 10.60
CA GLU A 39 -25.92 -8.16 10.16
C GLU A 39 -25.52 -8.48 8.71
N ILE A 40 -24.95 -9.66 8.49
CA ILE A 40 -24.60 -10.15 7.15
C ILE A 40 -25.88 -10.77 6.57
N LEU A 41 -26.47 -10.17 5.51
CA LEU A 41 -27.63 -10.75 4.84
C LEU A 41 -27.20 -11.79 3.81
N LYS A 42 -27.65 -13.02 3.95
CA LYS A 42 -27.47 -14.09 2.97
C LYS A 42 -28.68 -14.20 2.08
N ILE A 43 -28.49 -14.36 0.76
CA ILE A 43 -29.56 -14.76 -0.14
C ILE A 43 -29.48 -16.27 -0.37
N HIS A 44 -30.56 -16.97 -0.03
CA HIS A 44 -30.71 -18.39 -0.28
C HIS A 44 -31.76 -18.64 -1.34
N LEU A 45 -31.55 -19.66 -2.18
CA LEU A 45 -32.61 -20.18 -3.03
C LEU A 45 -33.46 -21.19 -2.24
N LYS A 46 -34.78 -20.97 -2.20
CA LYS A 46 -35.74 -21.90 -1.57
C LYS A 46 -35.96 -23.16 -2.40
N ARG A 47 -35.83 -23.05 -3.72
CA ARG A 47 -35.90 -24.16 -4.68
C ARG A 47 -35.10 -23.82 -5.94
N MET A 48 -34.85 -24.82 -6.77
CA MET A 48 -34.26 -24.61 -8.08
C MET A 48 -35.20 -23.79 -9.00
N PRO A 49 -34.71 -22.70 -9.62
CA PRO A 49 -35.43 -21.96 -10.65
C PRO A 49 -35.59 -22.82 -11.91
N SER A 50 -36.75 -22.71 -12.54
CA SER A 50 -37.01 -23.26 -13.87
C SER A 50 -36.30 -22.44 -14.96
N PRO A 51 -36.14 -22.99 -16.17
CA PRO A 51 -35.50 -22.29 -17.28
C PRO A 51 -36.07 -20.90 -17.61
N ALA A 52 -37.40 -20.79 -17.56
CA ALA A 52 -38.10 -19.54 -17.81
C ALA A 52 -37.78 -18.48 -16.72
N GLU A 53 -37.70 -18.91 -15.46
CA GLU A 53 -37.40 -18.07 -14.30
C GLU A 53 -35.95 -17.55 -14.35
N CYS A 54 -34.98 -18.37 -14.82
CA CYS A 54 -33.58 -17.97 -15.00
C CYS A 54 -33.37 -16.93 -16.10
N SER A 55 -34.27 -16.83 -17.09
CA SER A 55 -34.05 -16.00 -18.28
C SER A 55 -33.91 -14.50 -17.97
N GLY A 56 -34.59 -14.00 -16.93
CA GLY A 56 -34.47 -12.63 -16.46
C GLY A 56 -33.10 -12.36 -15.83
N ALA A 57 -32.69 -13.25 -14.93
CA ALA A 57 -31.39 -13.18 -14.26
C ALA A 57 -30.23 -13.22 -15.25
N LEU A 58 -30.24 -14.15 -16.21
CA LEU A 58 -29.18 -14.27 -17.22
C LEU A 58 -29.09 -13.06 -18.16
N ARG A 59 -30.25 -12.51 -18.54
CA ARG A 59 -30.30 -11.28 -19.34
C ARG A 59 -29.64 -10.12 -18.61
N ASN A 60 -29.88 -10.00 -17.30
CA ASN A 60 -29.25 -8.95 -16.50
C ASN A 60 -27.78 -9.23 -16.21
N ALA A 61 -27.40 -10.50 -15.96
CA ALA A 61 -26.00 -10.92 -15.81
C ALA A 61 -25.16 -10.57 -17.05
N SER A 62 -25.73 -10.67 -18.26
CA SER A 62 -25.06 -10.30 -19.51
C SER A 62 -24.76 -8.79 -19.68
N ARG A 63 -25.22 -7.94 -18.76
CA ARG A 63 -24.97 -6.49 -18.75
C ARG A 63 -23.89 -6.11 -17.73
N VAL A 64 -23.47 -7.07 -16.89
CA VAL A 64 -22.50 -6.84 -15.82
C VAL A 64 -21.10 -6.74 -16.39
N LYS A 65 -20.42 -5.63 -16.08
CA LYS A 65 -19.04 -5.34 -16.53
C LYS A 65 -18.04 -5.39 -15.40
N ALA A 66 -18.47 -5.12 -14.17
CA ALA A 66 -17.69 -5.24 -12.97
C ALA A 66 -18.53 -5.87 -11.85
N ILE A 67 -17.92 -6.78 -11.10
CA ILE A 67 -18.55 -7.39 -9.94
C ILE A 67 -17.54 -7.55 -8.82
N ARG A 68 -18.02 -7.44 -7.58
CA ARG A 68 -17.23 -7.67 -6.37
C ARG A 68 -17.87 -8.81 -5.59
N PHE A 69 -17.13 -9.84 -5.24
CA PHE A 69 -17.62 -10.93 -4.40
C PHE A 69 -17.03 -10.78 -3.00
N GLY A 70 -17.86 -10.88 -1.96
CA GLY A 70 -17.47 -10.92 -0.55
C GLY A 70 -17.31 -9.55 0.15
N ASN A 71 -16.60 -9.53 1.28
CA ASN A 71 -16.63 -8.44 2.26
C ASN A 71 -15.63 -7.31 1.92
N TRP A 72 -16.01 -6.47 0.96
CA TRP A 72 -15.19 -5.36 0.50
C TRP A 72 -15.22 -4.09 1.41
N GLN A 73 -15.47 -4.19 2.72
CA GLN A 73 -15.74 -3.00 3.54
C GLN A 73 -14.54 -2.29 4.18
N TRP A 74 -13.30 -2.70 3.92
CA TRP A 74 -12.17 -2.16 4.68
C TRP A 74 -11.79 -0.68 4.39
N ASN A 75 -12.51 0.09 3.56
CA ASN A 75 -12.15 1.49 3.25
C ASN A 75 -13.28 2.47 2.86
N LYS A 76 -14.58 2.18 3.09
CA LYS A 76 -15.65 3.15 2.79
C LYS A 76 -16.70 3.26 3.91
N SER A 77 -17.36 4.42 3.96
CA SER A 77 -18.21 4.93 5.04
C SER A 77 -19.25 3.92 5.58
N PRO A 78 -19.53 3.98 6.90
CA PRO A 78 -20.42 3.07 7.63
C PRO A 78 -21.92 3.36 7.42
N SER A 79 -22.38 3.60 6.18
CA SER A 79 -23.75 4.11 5.99
C SER A 79 -24.66 3.33 5.06
N GLU A 80 -24.34 2.09 4.67
CA GLU A 80 -25.30 1.12 4.11
C GLU A 80 -24.54 -0.17 3.73
N ASP A 81 -24.31 -1.05 4.71
CA ASP A 81 -23.28 -2.08 4.64
C ASP A 81 -23.87 -3.50 4.71
N ILE A 82 -24.68 -3.86 3.71
CA ILE A 82 -25.17 -5.24 3.55
C ILE A 82 -24.07 -6.13 2.98
N LEU A 83 -23.63 -7.10 3.76
CA LEU A 83 -22.66 -8.12 3.37
C LEU A 83 -23.36 -9.40 2.90
N TYR A 84 -23.00 -9.93 1.73
CA TYR A 84 -23.51 -11.22 1.25
C TYR A 84 -22.46 -12.33 1.44
N GLY A 85 -22.83 -13.36 2.21
CA GLY A 85 -21.95 -14.47 2.58
C GLY A 85 -21.79 -15.55 1.49
N ALA A 86 -20.87 -16.49 1.73
CA ALA A 86 -20.50 -17.57 0.81
C ALA A 86 -21.63 -18.53 0.40
N GLU A 87 -22.72 -18.64 1.15
CA GLU A 87 -23.85 -19.48 0.71
C GLU A 87 -24.63 -18.86 -0.48
N SER A 88 -24.36 -17.60 -0.83
CA SER A 88 -24.78 -17.03 -2.12
C SER A 88 -24.12 -17.75 -3.32
N TYR A 89 -23.06 -18.56 -3.08
CA TYR A 89 -22.46 -19.41 -4.10
C TYR A 89 -23.34 -20.59 -4.50
N GLU A 90 -24.26 -21.06 -3.64
CA GLU A 90 -25.22 -22.10 -4.03
C GLU A 90 -26.13 -21.59 -5.15
N ALA A 91 -26.61 -20.34 -5.03
CA ALA A 91 -27.39 -19.70 -6.08
C ALA A 91 -26.61 -19.55 -7.39
N LEU A 92 -25.30 -19.27 -7.29
CA LEU A 92 -24.43 -19.15 -8.46
C LEU A 92 -24.11 -20.50 -9.09
N HIS A 93 -23.92 -21.53 -8.27
CA HIS A 93 -23.77 -22.90 -8.72
C HIS A 93 -25.01 -23.36 -9.49
N THR A 94 -26.20 -23.08 -8.95
CA THR A 94 -27.47 -23.32 -9.64
C THR A 94 -27.58 -22.59 -10.98
N LEU A 95 -27.24 -21.29 -11.01
CA LEU A 95 -27.24 -20.53 -12.26
C LEU A 95 -26.19 -21.05 -13.25
N ARG A 96 -25.05 -21.57 -12.76
CA ARG A 96 -24.02 -22.23 -13.58
C ARG A 96 -24.52 -23.56 -14.14
N GLU A 97 -25.07 -24.45 -13.32
CA GLU A 97 -25.62 -25.73 -13.77
C GLU A 97 -26.64 -25.50 -14.87
N TYR A 98 -27.51 -24.50 -14.68
CA TYR A 98 -28.42 -24.06 -15.72
C TYR A 98 -27.71 -23.62 -17.01
N CYS A 99 -26.70 -22.74 -16.90
CA CYS A 99 -25.88 -22.35 -18.05
C CYS A 99 -25.23 -23.56 -18.74
N ALA A 100 -24.77 -24.56 -17.99
CA ALA A 100 -24.14 -25.76 -18.52
C ALA A 100 -25.14 -26.67 -19.24
N THR A 101 -26.29 -26.97 -18.64
CA THR A 101 -27.30 -27.89 -19.19
C THR A 101 -27.93 -27.33 -20.47
N TYR A 102 -28.28 -26.04 -20.50
CA TYR A 102 -29.09 -25.46 -21.57
C TYR A 102 -28.26 -24.76 -22.66
N SER A 103 -26.94 -24.67 -22.53
CA SER A 103 -26.05 -24.12 -23.57
C SER A 103 -25.50 -25.17 -24.54
N THR A 104 -25.87 -26.45 -24.37
CA THR A 104 -25.36 -27.57 -25.17
C THR A 104 -25.71 -27.50 -26.66
N SER A 105 -26.69 -26.68 -27.07
CA SER A 105 -27.10 -26.57 -28.47
C SER A 105 -26.17 -25.73 -29.37
N ALA A 106 -25.16 -25.04 -28.82
CA ALA A 106 -24.30 -24.14 -29.62
C ALA A 106 -22.77 -24.29 -29.37
N GLY A 107 -22.32 -25.23 -28.53
CA GLY A 107 -20.89 -25.54 -28.37
C GLY A 107 -19.99 -24.45 -27.74
N VAL A 108 -20.54 -23.30 -27.36
CA VAL A 108 -19.78 -22.22 -26.68
C VAL A 108 -20.01 -22.32 -25.17
N PRO A 109 -18.95 -22.53 -24.34
CA PRO A 109 -19.07 -22.51 -22.89
C PRO A 109 -19.51 -21.12 -22.42
N ARG A 110 -20.81 -20.97 -22.12
CA ARG A 110 -21.35 -19.70 -21.62
C ARG A 110 -20.86 -19.46 -20.20
N THR A 111 -20.20 -18.34 -20.00
CA THR A 111 -19.93 -17.81 -18.67
C THR A 111 -21.18 -17.14 -18.14
N LEU A 112 -21.34 -17.12 -16.82
CA LEU A 112 -22.50 -16.45 -16.21
C LEU A 112 -22.51 -14.95 -16.55
N PHE A 113 -21.33 -14.32 -16.61
CA PHE A 113 -21.15 -12.91 -16.91
C PHE A 113 -20.33 -12.74 -18.20
N PRO A 114 -20.93 -12.86 -19.39
CA PRO A 114 -20.21 -12.86 -20.66
C PRO A 114 -19.54 -11.51 -21.01
N THR A 115 -19.91 -10.42 -20.34
CA THR A 115 -19.35 -9.07 -20.56
C THR A 115 -18.51 -8.57 -19.40
N LEU A 116 -18.10 -9.46 -18.48
CA LEU A 116 -17.37 -9.09 -17.27
C LEU A 116 -15.92 -8.74 -17.58
N HIS A 117 -15.55 -7.49 -17.32
CA HIS A 117 -14.19 -7.00 -17.52
C HIS A 117 -13.39 -6.93 -16.21
N THR A 118 -14.08 -6.78 -15.09
CA THR A 118 -13.48 -6.60 -13.77
C THR A 118 -14.12 -7.53 -12.76
N LEU A 119 -13.29 -8.36 -12.13
CA LEU A 119 -13.69 -9.25 -11.05
C LEU A 119 -12.88 -8.91 -9.81
N HIS A 120 -13.56 -8.55 -8.73
CA HIS A 120 -12.99 -8.55 -7.39
C HIS A 120 -13.57 -9.72 -6.64
N TRP A 121 -12.74 -10.51 -5.97
CA TRP A 121 -13.17 -11.71 -5.25
C TRP A 121 -12.52 -11.75 -3.88
N ASP A 122 -13.34 -11.80 -2.84
CA ASP A 122 -12.94 -11.78 -1.44
C ASP A 122 -13.22 -13.15 -0.79
N TRP A 123 -12.20 -13.99 -0.81
CA TRP A 123 -12.18 -15.38 -0.38
C TRP A 123 -11.79 -15.51 1.11
N TYR A 124 -12.52 -14.80 1.98
CA TYR A 124 -12.43 -14.99 3.44
C TYR A 124 -13.53 -15.89 3.99
N ILE A 125 -14.59 -16.11 3.20
CA ILE A 125 -15.85 -16.73 3.66
C ILE A 125 -16.13 -18.06 2.95
N GLY A 126 -15.37 -18.40 1.89
CA GLY A 126 -15.62 -19.59 1.07
C GLY A 126 -14.64 -20.73 1.36
N ASP A 127 -15.12 -21.97 1.20
CA ASP A 127 -14.27 -23.15 1.07
C ASP A 127 -13.50 -23.13 -0.27
N ALA A 128 -12.57 -24.08 -0.45
CA ALA A 128 -11.86 -24.23 -1.72
C ALA A 128 -12.79 -24.61 -2.89
N GLU A 129 -13.94 -25.23 -2.61
CA GLU A 129 -14.91 -25.67 -3.62
C GLU A 129 -15.49 -24.47 -4.37
N THR A 130 -15.89 -23.41 -3.66
CA THR A 130 -16.40 -22.17 -4.25
C THR A 130 -15.38 -21.49 -5.16
N PHE A 131 -14.08 -21.64 -4.88
CA PHE A 131 -13.02 -21.12 -5.75
C PHE A 131 -12.94 -21.88 -7.07
N THR A 132 -13.27 -23.19 -7.08
CA THR A 132 -13.27 -24.00 -8.30
C THR A 132 -14.34 -23.59 -9.32
N GLU A 133 -15.33 -22.83 -8.86
CA GLU A 133 -16.41 -22.27 -9.66
C GLU A 133 -16.00 -21.00 -10.42
N LEU A 134 -14.91 -20.34 -9.98
CA LEU A 134 -14.46 -19.06 -10.52
C LEU A 134 -14.29 -19.03 -12.05
N PRO A 135 -13.68 -20.05 -12.70
CA PRO A 135 -13.50 -20.06 -14.15
C PRO A 135 -14.81 -20.07 -14.96
N PHE A 136 -15.95 -20.39 -14.33
CA PHE A 136 -17.28 -20.42 -14.97
C PHE A 136 -17.98 -19.06 -14.92
N PHE A 137 -17.59 -18.17 -14.01
CA PHE A 137 -18.16 -16.82 -13.92
C PHE A 137 -17.48 -15.83 -14.86
N VAL A 138 -16.24 -16.10 -15.24
CA VAL A 138 -15.36 -15.16 -15.95
C VAL A 138 -15.23 -15.44 -17.45
N PRO A 139 -15.41 -14.43 -18.30
CA PRO A 139 -15.19 -14.53 -19.74
C PRO A 139 -13.70 -14.43 -20.11
N GLU A 140 -13.37 -14.77 -21.35
CA GLU A 140 -12.00 -14.74 -21.89
C GLU A 140 -11.45 -13.30 -22.03
N ASP A 141 -12.34 -12.31 -22.09
CA ASP A 141 -12.01 -10.88 -22.19
C ASP A 141 -11.87 -10.18 -20.84
N LEU A 142 -11.85 -10.95 -19.73
CA LEU A 142 -11.58 -10.42 -18.39
C LEU A 142 -10.24 -9.65 -18.38
N ARG A 143 -10.28 -8.39 -17.92
CA ARG A 143 -9.12 -7.47 -17.92
C ARG A 143 -8.53 -7.25 -16.54
N THR A 144 -9.37 -7.27 -15.51
CA THR A 144 -8.98 -7.02 -14.13
C THR A 144 -9.43 -8.19 -13.26
N LEU A 145 -8.48 -8.80 -12.58
CA LEU A 145 -8.69 -9.82 -11.56
C LEU A 145 -8.05 -9.34 -10.26
N GLU A 146 -8.87 -9.14 -9.24
CA GLU A 146 -8.41 -8.91 -7.88
C GLU A 146 -8.94 -10.00 -6.97
N ILE A 147 -8.05 -10.76 -6.35
CA ILE A 147 -8.40 -11.76 -5.35
C ILE A 147 -7.80 -11.33 -4.02
N LYS A 148 -8.64 -11.26 -3.00
CA LYS A 148 -8.28 -11.13 -1.60
C LYS A 148 -8.76 -12.39 -0.90
N GLY A 149 -8.09 -12.84 0.14
CA GLY A 149 -8.60 -13.96 0.91
C GLY A 149 -7.60 -14.57 1.87
N LEU A 150 -8.00 -15.68 2.47
CA LEU A 150 -7.06 -16.54 3.17
C LEU A 150 -6.41 -17.47 2.14
N PRO A 151 -5.14 -17.85 2.33
CA PRO A 151 -4.61 -18.97 1.57
C PRO A 151 -5.50 -20.20 1.83
N PRO A 152 -5.64 -21.12 0.84
CA PRO A 152 -6.32 -22.39 1.08
C PRO A 152 -5.76 -23.02 2.35
N THR A 153 -6.61 -23.71 3.10
CA THR A 153 -6.20 -24.25 4.40
C THR A 153 -5.04 -25.24 4.23
N ALA A 154 -4.45 -25.71 5.33
CA ALA A 154 -3.27 -26.58 5.30
C ALA A 154 -3.46 -27.91 4.53
N SER A 155 -4.65 -28.22 4.02
CA SER A 155 -4.92 -29.40 3.19
C SER A 155 -4.24 -29.27 1.82
N PRO A 156 -3.32 -30.19 1.47
CA PRO A 156 -2.72 -30.23 0.13
C PRO A 156 -3.77 -30.40 -1.00
N VAL A 157 -4.92 -31.01 -0.70
CA VAL A 157 -6.01 -31.22 -1.67
C VAL A 157 -6.67 -29.90 -2.05
N GLU A 158 -7.01 -29.06 -1.06
CA GLU A 158 -7.60 -27.74 -1.31
C GLU A 158 -6.65 -26.84 -2.08
N ALA A 159 -5.36 -26.87 -1.72
CA ALA A 159 -4.33 -26.13 -2.44
C ALA A 159 -4.23 -26.56 -3.91
N ALA A 160 -4.29 -27.87 -4.19
CA ALA A 160 -4.29 -28.40 -5.55
C ALA A 160 -5.54 -28.02 -6.34
N MET A 161 -6.73 -28.04 -5.71
CA MET A 161 -7.99 -27.60 -6.35
C MET A 161 -7.95 -26.12 -6.74
N VAL A 162 -7.41 -25.29 -5.84
CA VAL A 162 -7.26 -23.85 -6.08
C VAL A 162 -6.23 -23.58 -7.16
N ASP A 163 -5.09 -24.28 -7.15
CA ASP A 163 -4.06 -24.17 -8.19
C ASP A 163 -4.58 -24.58 -9.58
N ASP A 164 -5.31 -25.70 -9.69
CA ASP A 164 -5.93 -26.14 -10.95
C ASP A 164 -6.98 -25.11 -11.45
N SER A 165 -7.80 -24.59 -10.54
CA SER A 165 -8.83 -23.61 -10.88
C SER A 165 -8.23 -22.28 -11.34
N PHE A 166 -7.20 -21.81 -10.65
CA PHE A 166 -6.45 -20.61 -11.03
C PHE A 166 -5.73 -20.83 -12.37
N SER A 167 -5.16 -22.01 -12.58
CA SER A 167 -4.53 -22.42 -13.82
C SER A 167 -5.49 -22.39 -15.01
N ARG A 168 -6.72 -22.89 -14.85
CA ARG A 168 -7.78 -22.81 -15.86
C ARG A 168 -8.21 -21.38 -16.13
N LEU A 169 -8.37 -20.58 -15.06
CA LEU A 169 -8.72 -19.17 -15.14
C LEU A 169 -7.70 -18.39 -15.98
N LEU A 170 -6.40 -18.52 -15.67
CA LEU A 170 -5.34 -17.81 -16.37
C LEU A 170 -5.20 -18.25 -17.83
N LYS A 171 -5.32 -19.55 -18.10
CA LYS A 171 -5.29 -20.08 -19.47
C LYS A 171 -6.44 -19.51 -20.30
N ARG A 172 -7.61 -19.34 -19.70
CA ARG A 172 -8.80 -18.76 -20.36
C ARG A 172 -8.66 -17.25 -20.57
N CYS A 173 -8.13 -16.53 -19.59
CA CYS A 173 -8.17 -15.06 -19.57
C CYS A 173 -6.85 -14.45 -20.05
N ALA A 174 -6.43 -14.74 -21.29
CA ALA A 174 -5.22 -14.16 -21.88
C ALA A 174 -5.27 -12.62 -22.02
N SER A 175 -6.48 -12.04 -21.91
CA SER A 175 -6.75 -10.61 -21.96
C SER A 175 -6.44 -9.85 -20.66
N LEU A 176 -6.04 -10.56 -19.60
CA LEU A 176 -5.77 -9.96 -18.30
C LEU A 176 -4.66 -8.90 -18.37
N LYS A 177 -4.99 -7.71 -17.87
CA LYS A 177 -4.09 -6.55 -17.75
C LYS A 177 -3.73 -6.25 -16.31
N VAL A 178 -4.66 -6.46 -15.38
CA VAL A 178 -4.48 -6.14 -13.97
C VAL A 178 -4.72 -7.39 -13.15
N VAL A 179 -3.70 -7.81 -12.41
CA VAL A 179 -3.78 -8.93 -11.47
C VAL A 179 -3.33 -8.45 -10.08
N GLN A 180 -4.23 -8.48 -9.11
CA GLN A 180 -3.93 -8.14 -7.71
C GLN A 180 -4.30 -9.31 -6.81
N LEU A 181 -3.33 -9.81 -6.04
CA LEU A 181 -3.50 -10.99 -5.20
C LEU A 181 -3.07 -10.65 -3.78
N ARG A 182 -4.00 -10.68 -2.82
CA ARG A 182 -3.74 -10.34 -1.42
C ARG A 182 -4.21 -11.45 -0.51
N PHE A 183 -3.27 -12.21 0.03
CA PHE A 183 -3.56 -13.23 1.02
C PHE A 183 -3.09 -12.79 2.40
N GLU A 184 -3.81 -13.14 3.47
CA GLU A 184 -3.52 -12.66 4.83
C GLU A 184 -2.39 -13.40 5.56
N HIS A 185 -1.85 -14.49 4.98
CA HIS A 185 -0.74 -15.23 5.57
C HIS A 185 0.31 -15.60 4.49
N ASP A 186 1.36 -14.78 4.40
CA ASP A 186 2.36 -14.85 3.32
C ASP A 186 3.22 -16.12 3.34
N GLY A 187 3.29 -16.85 4.46
CA GLY A 187 4.22 -17.97 4.64
C GLY A 187 3.80 -19.30 4.01
N ARG A 188 2.50 -19.55 3.77
CA ARG A 188 2.00 -20.89 3.38
C ARG A 188 1.79 -21.10 1.88
N LEU A 189 1.83 -20.05 1.06
CA LEU A 189 1.67 -20.14 -0.39
C LEU A 189 2.99 -20.40 -1.14
N ALA A 190 4.08 -20.66 -0.42
CA ALA A 190 5.38 -20.97 -1.00
C ALA A 190 5.29 -22.28 -1.82
N GLY A 191 5.22 -22.15 -3.15
CA GLY A 191 5.16 -23.29 -4.07
C GLY A 191 3.99 -23.31 -5.05
N CYS A 192 3.14 -22.28 -5.07
CA CYS A 192 2.03 -22.19 -6.02
C CYS A 192 2.52 -22.05 -7.47
N GLU A 193 2.37 -23.09 -8.29
CA GLU A 193 2.76 -23.12 -9.70
C GLU A 193 1.97 -22.09 -10.53
N TYR A 194 0.72 -21.80 -10.16
CA TYR A 194 -0.09 -20.79 -10.86
C TYR A 194 0.58 -19.40 -10.90
N LEU A 195 1.47 -19.08 -9.96
CA LEU A 195 2.23 -17.83 -9.94
C LEU A 195 3.17 -17.70 -11.12
N GLU A 196 3.76 -18.82 -11.54
CA GLU A 196 4.60 -18.85 -12.71
C GLU A 196 3.79 -18.55 -13.98
N ARG A 197 2.55 -19.05 -14.06
CA ARG A 197 1.67 -18.83 -15.21
C ARG A 197 1.21 -17.38 -15.36
N ILE A 198 1.07 -16.62 -14.25
CA ILE A 198 0.75 -15.18 -14.33
C ILE A 198 1.83 -14.43 -15.10
N THR A 199 3.09 -14.86 -14.98
CA THR A 199 4.22 -14.23 -15.68
C THR A 199 4.16 -14.43 -17.20
N GLU A 200 3.33 -15.35 -17.69
CA GLU A 200 3.14 -15.67 -19.11
C GLU A 200 2.02 -14.85 -19.76
N LEU A 201 1.21 -14.12 -18.99
CA LEU A 201 0.07 -13.34 -19.50
C LEU A 201 0.56 -12.19 -20.41
N PRO A 202 0.33 -12.18 -21.73
CA PRO A 202 1.01 -11.27 -22.66
C PRO A 202 0.62 -9.79 -22.49
N LEU A 203 -0.54 -9.51 -21.90
CA LEU A 203 -1.10 -8.16 -21.77
C LEU A 203 -0.98 -7.58 -20.36
N LEU A 204 -0.24 -8.24 -19.46
CA LEU A 204 -0.11 -7.81 -18.06
C LEU A 204 0.53 -6.41 -17.97
N GLU A 205 -0.24 -5.45 -17.44
CA GLU A 205 0.17 -4.06 -17.21
C GLU A 205 0.37 -3.77 -15.72
N THR A 206 -0.40 -4.43 -14.85
CA THR A 206 -0.33 -4.29 -13.38
C THR A 206 -0.29 -5.65 -12.71
N TYR A 207 0.70 -5.86 -11.84
CA TYR A 207 0.83 -7.06 -11.02
C TYR A 207 1.17 -6.68 -9.57
N ARG A 208 0.26 -6.98 -8.64
CA ARG A 208 0.45 -6.64 -7.21
C ARG A 208 0.21 -7.84 -6.31
N PRO A 209 1.10 -8.84 -6.35
CA PRO A 209 1.09 -9.93 -5.41
C PRO A 209 1.54 -9.47 -4.01
N LYS A 210 1.03 -10.15 -2.98
CA LYS A 210 1.60 -10.11 -1.62
C LYS A 210 2.53 -11.29 -1.31
N PHE A 211 2.46 -12.37 -2.08
CA PHE A 211 3.27 -13.55 -1.82
C PHE A 211 4.75 -13.36 -2.25
N PRO A 212 5.66 -14.13 -1.63
CA PRO A 212 7.07 -14.08 -1.98
C PRO A 212 7.39 -14.76 -3.33
N LEU A 213 8.28 -14.14 -4.11
CA LEU A 213 8.75 -14.57 -5.42
C LEU A 213 10.15 -15.18 -5.32
N SER A 214 10.39 -16.22 -6.13
CA SER A 214 11.73 -16.73 -6.41
C SER A 214 12.47 -15.83 -7.41
N VAL A 215 13.80 -16.01 -7.51
CA VAL A 215 14.61 -15.34 -8.55
C VAL A 215 14.16 -15.75 -9.97
N SER A 216 13.77 -17.01 -10.18
CA SER A 216 13.28 -17.48 -11.48
C SER A 216 12.00 -16.77 -11.91
N SER A 217 11.03 -16.63 -11.01
CA SER A 217 9.77 -15.92 -11.28
C SER A 217 10.02 -14.42 -11.51
N LEU A 218 10.95 -13.82 -10.76
CA LEU A 218 11.39 -12.43 -10.97
C LEU A 218 11.96 -12.24 -12.39
N LEU A 219 12.83 -13.14 -12.85
CA LEU A 219 13.43 -13.07 -14.20
C LEU A 219 12.38 -13.22 -15.31
N ARG A 220 11.39 -14.11 -15.14
CA ARG A 220 10.30 -14.28 -16.13
C ARG A 220 9.44 -13.02 -16.19
N LEU A 221 9.00 -12.51 -15.04
CA LEU A 221 8.22 -11.30 -14.95
C LEU A 221 8.99 -10.06 -15.45
N GLY A 222 10.31 -10.05 -15.25
CA GLY A 222 11.24 -9.03 -15.74
C GLY A 222 11.19 -8.80 -17.24
N LYS A 223 10.86 -9.84 -18.02
CA LYS A 223 10.79 -9.76 -19.48
C LYS A 223 9.52 -9.10 -19.99
N HIS A 224 8.59 -8.75 -19.10
CA HIS A 224 7.28 -8.27 -19.50
C HIS A 224 7.32 -6.83 -20.03
N ALA A 225 7.07 -6.68 -21.33
CA ALA A 225 7.20 -5.40 -22.02
C ALA A 225 6.10 -4.39 -21.68
N ARG A 226 4.98 -4.81 -21.07
CA ARG A 226 3.83 -3.93 -20.78
C ARG A 226 3.65 -3.64 -19.30
N LEU A 227 4.40 -4.32 -18.43
CA LEU A 227 4.27 -4.21 -16.99
C LEU A 227 4.75 -2.84 -16.49
N ARG A 228 3.80 -2.00 -16.05
CA ARG A 228 4.01 -0.63 -15.57
C ARG A 228 3.96 -0.54 -14.06
N ASP A 229 3.04 -1.28 -13.45
CA ASP A 229 2.75 -1.24 -12.02
C ASP A 229 3.05 -2.59 -11.39
N LEU A 230 4.09 -2.66 -10.58
CA LEU A 230 4.57 -3.92 -10.03
C LEU A 230 4.81 -3.84 -8.53
N SER A 231 4.35 -4.85 -7.79
CA SER A 231 4.84 -5.20 -6.45
C SER A 231 5.57 -6.54 -6.52
N VAL A 232 6.82 -6.61 -6.10
CA VAL A 232 7.56 -7.85 -5.90
C VAL A 232 7.87 -7.97 -4.42
N ASN A 233 7.56 -9.10 -3.81
CA ASN A 233 8.08 -9.45 -2.50
C ASN A 233 9.00 -10.65 -2.74
N MET A 234 10.24 -10.63 -2.27
CA MET A 234 11.20 -11.72 -2.48
C MET A 234 11.09 -12.72 -1.34
N LYS A 235 11.32 -14.01 -1.62
CA LYS A 235 11.41 -15.02 -0.56
C LYS A 235 12.51 -14.65 0.46
N PRO A 236 12.29 -14.93 1.75
CA PRO A 236 13.20 -14.49 2.82
C PRO A 236 14.57 -15.19 2.79
N ASP A 237 14.67 -16.36 2.15
CA ASP A 237 15.89 -17.14 1.95
C ASP A 237 16.76 -16.62 0.80
N ILE A 238 16.26 -15.69 -0.01
CA ILE A 238 17.02 -15.08 -1.11
C ILE A 238 18.00 -14.06 -0.55
N ASP A 239 19.29 -14.33 -0.79
CA ASP A 239 20.40 -13.46 -0.43
C ASP A 239 21.00 -12.75 -1.66
N GLU A 240 22.03 -11.94 -1.43
CA GLU A 240 22.74 -11.24 -2.52
C GLU A 240 23.38 -12.21 -3.53
N ARG A 241 23.86 -13.38 -3.09
CA ARG A 241 24.49 -14.38 -3.97
C ARG A 241 23.49 -15.00 -4.92
N SER A 242 22.28 -15.28 -4.44
CA SER A 242 21.16 -15.78 -5.24
C SER A 242 20.78 -14.83 -6.37
N MET A 243 21.01 -13.52 -6.17
CA MET A 243 20.75 -12.47 -7.16
C MET A 243 21.86 -12.31 -8.21
N SER A 244 22.96 -13.05 -8.14
CA SER A 244 24.07 -12.99 -9.12
C SER A 244 23.66 -13.34 -10.55
N SER A 245 22.58 -14.10 -10.73
CA SER A 245 22.00 -14.42 -12.04
C SER A 245 21.26 -13.25 -12.69
N VAL A 246 20.92 -12.21 -11.91
CA VAL A 246 20.14 -11.07 -12.39
C VAL A 246 21.08 -10.04 -13.01
N THR A 247 21.05 -9.93 -14.34
CA THR A 247 21.91 -9.00 -15.07
C THR A 247 21.42 -7.55 -14.93
N PRO A 248 22.30 -6.55 -14.72
CA PRO A 248 21.92 -5.14 -14.72
C PRO A 248 21.18 -4.71 -15.99
N GLY A 249 20.12 -3.92 -15.86
CA GLY A 249 19.29 -3.45 -16.99
C GLY A 249 18.54 -4.54 -17.76
N SER A 250 18.23 -5.69 -17.14
CA SER A 250 17.51 -6.80 -17.79
C SER A 250 16.03 -6.93 -17.40
N LEU A 251 15.57 -6.20 -16.37
CA LEU A 251 14.23 -6.34 -15.80
C LEU A 251 13.35 -5.12 -16.06
N PHE A 252 12.07 -5.36 -16.30
CA PHE A 252 10.98 -4.39 -16.30
C PHE A 252 11.23 -3.17 -17.20
N PRO A 253 11.30 -3.36 -18.53
CA PRO A 253 11.56 -2.26 -19.48
C PRO A 253 10.54 -1.12 -19.46
N SER A 254 9.31 -1.38 -18.99
CA SER A 254 8.20 -0.42 -18.98
C SER A 254 7.72 -0.01 -17.59
N ALA A 255 8.43 -0.40 -16.52
CA ALA A 255 8.00 -0.11 -15.15
C ALA A 255 7.96 1.39 -14.86
N ARG A 256 6.86 1.84 -14.26
CA ARG A 256 6.65 3.21 -13.75
C ARG A 256 6.53 3.24 -12.24
N HIS A 257 5.86 2.25 -11.66
CA HIS A 257 5.66 2.12 -10.23
C HIS A 257 6.18 0.77 -9.79
N LEU A 258 7.26 0.77 -9.02
CA LEU A 258 7.87 -0.44 -8.50
C LEU A 258 7.81 -0.45 -6.99
N LYS A 259 7.27 -1.53 -6.43
CA LYS A 259 7.33 -1.82 -5.00
C LYS A 259 8.12 -3.10 -4.79
N ILE A 260 9.11 -3.08 -3.90
CA ILE A 260 9.99 -4.21 -3.61
C ILE A 260 9.88 -4.52 -2.12
N GLY A 261 9.56 -5.75 -1.75
CA GLY A 261 9.68 -6.31 -0.41
C GLY A 261 10.82 -7.32 -0.39
N SER A 262 11.70 -7.29 0.61
CA SER A 262 12.72 -8.31 0.82
C SER A 262 13.25 -8.24 2.25
N SER A 263 13.76 -9.34 2.79
CA SER A 263 14.46 -9.35 4.07
C SER A 263 15.78 -8.56 4.06
N GLN A 264 16.36 -8.29 2.88
CA GLN A 264 17.69 -7.68 2.76
C GLN A 264 17.68 -6.49 1.78
N LEU A 265 18.21 -5.35 2.21
CA LEU A 265 18.35 -4.16 1.34
C LEU A 265 19.31 -4.40 0.15
N ALA A 266 20.29 -5.30 0.31
CA ALA A 266 21.20 -5.70 -0.78
C ALA A 266 20.45 -6.33 -1.96
N VAL A 267 19.47 -7.21 -1.69
CA VAL A 267 18.63 -7.82 -2.73
C VAL A 267 17.83 -6.76 -3.47
N CYS A 268 17.19 -5.83 -2.73
CA CYS A 268 16.48 -4.69 -3.34
C CYS A 268 17.41 -3.86 -4.23
N THR A 269 18.65 -3.64 -3.80
CA THR A 269 19.67 -2.90 -4.57
C THR A 269 20.01 -3.61 -5.89
N GLN A 270 20.15 -4.94 -5.89
CA GLN A 270 20.40 -5.70 -7.11
C GLN A 270 19.20 -5.64 -8.07
N ILE A 271 17.97 -5.73 -7.57
CA ILE A 271 16.76 -5.56 -8.39
C ILE A 271 16.75 -4.19 -9.05
N ILE A 272 17.05 -3.12 -8.31
CA ILE A 272 17.06 -1.74 -8.85
C ILE A 272 18.14 -1.56 -9.92
N LYS A 273 19.34 -2.13 -9.71
CA LYS A 273 20.39 -2.14 -10.75
C LYS A 273 19.97 -2.90 -12.00
N ALA A 274 19.09 -3.89 -11.84
CA ALA A 274 18.54 -4.69 -12.92
C ALA A 274 17.35 -4.03 -13.64
N VAL A 275 16.70 -3.01 -13.06
CA VAL A 275 15.62 -2.27 -13.74
C VAL A 275 16.15 -1.56 -14.99
N GLN A 276 15.58 -1.90 -16.14
CA GLN A 276 15.86 -1.33 -17.45
C GLN A 276 15.06 -0.05 -17.73
N SER A 277 13.84 0.08 -17.16
CA SER A 277 12.97 1.22 -17.43
C SER A 277 13.63 2.56 -17.12
N THR A 278 13.54 3.48 -18.07
CA THR A 278 13.91 4.90 -17.92
C THR A 278 12.71 5.78 -17.54
N LEU A 279 11.55 5.17 -17.32
CA LEU A 279 10.27 5.81 -16.99
C LEU A 279 9.85 5.50 -15.56
N LEU A 280 10.75 5.03 -14.70
CA LEU A 280 10.43 4.72 -13.31
C LEU A 280 10.12 6.02 -12.55
N GLU A 281 8.86 6.22 -12.19
CA GLU A 281 8.34 7.42 -11.51
C GLU A 281 8.29 7.23 -9.99
N SER A 282 7.97 6.02 -9.50
CA SER A 282 7.83 5.74 -8.07
C SER A 282 8.50 4.44 -7.68
N LEU A 283 9.30 4.49 -6.61
CA LEU A 283 9.92 3.34 -5.97
C LEU A 283 9.53 3.26 -4.49
N VAL A 284 9.00 2.12 -4.06
CA VAL A 284 8.72 1.82 -2.65
C VAL A 284 9.43 0.55 -2.25
N VAL A 285 10.38 0.64 -1.33
CA VAL A 285 11.11 -0.51 -0.80
C VAL A 285 10.64 -0.78 0.62
N ARG A 286 10.34 -2.04 0.89
CA ARG A 286 10.01 -2.59 2.20
C ARG A 286 11.09 -3.57 2.59
N VAL A 287 11.81 -3.27 3.67
CA VAL A 287 12.78 -4.20 4.23
C VAL A 287 12.10 -4.97 5.35
N GLU A 288 11.91 -6.26 5.12
CA GLU A 288 11.35 -7.22 6.08
C GLU A 288 12.46 -7.79 6.97
N GLY A 289 12.12 -8.43 8.07
CA GLY A 289 13.07 -8.87 9.09
C GLY A 289 13.79 -7.76 9.85
N GLN A 290 14.82 -8.19 10.57
CA GLN A 290 15.63 -7.38 11.49
C GLN A 290 17.03 -7.10 10.92
N THR A 291 17.18 -7.13 9.60
CA THR A 291 18.48 -6.89 9.00
C THR A 291 18.86 -5.43 9.19
N GLU A 292 19.90 -5.19 9.99
CA GLU A 292 20.44 -3.85 10.24
C GLU A 292 20.78 -3.17 8.92
N VAL A 293 20.22 -1.98 8.69
CA VAL A 293 20.54 -1.18 7.50
C VAL A 293 21.86 -0.46 7.75
N THR A 294 22.95 -1.08 7.31
CA THR A 294 24.27 -0.46 7.41
C THR A 294 24.42 0.73 6.47
N HIS A 295 25.30 1.66 6.83
CA HIS A 295 25.67 2.81 5.98
C HIS A 295 26.07 2.39 4.56
N THR A 296 26.86 1.32 4.43
CA THR A 296 27.37 0.83 3.13
C THR A 296 26.26 0.31 2.23
N TRP A 297 25.30 -0.44 2.78
CA TRP A 297 24.15 -0.93 2.02
C TRP A 297 23.20 0.19 1.62
N LEU A 298 22.91 1.12 2.53
CA LEU A 298 22.07 2.27 2.19
C LEU A 298 22.74 3.16 1.13
N HIS A 299 24.03 3.45 1.27
CA HIS A 299 24.75 4.23 0.26
C HIS A 299 24.77 3.53 -1.11
N SER A 300 24.98 2.21 -1.13
CA SER A 300 24.93 1.41 -2.36
C SER A 300 23.54 1.43 -3.01
N PHE A 301 22.49 1.32 -2.18
CA PHE A 301 21.10 1.43 -2.60
C PHE A 301 20.81 2.79 -3.24
N LEU A 302 21.12 3.89 -2.54
CA LEU A 302 20.89 5.24 -3.02
C LEU A 302 21.72 5.57 -4.27
N THR A 303 22.94 5.04 -4.36
CA THR A 303 23.78 5.16 -5.56
C THR A 303 23.18 4.43 -6.76
N ALA A 304 22.55 3.27 -6.55
CA ALA A 304 21.85 2.56 -7.62
C ALA A 304 20.67 3.39 -8.17
N LEU A 305 20.00 4.19 -7.33
CA LEU A 305 18.91 5.08 -7.76
C LEU A 305 19.39 6.18 -8.71
N CYS A 306 20.65 6.59 -8.68
CA CYS A 306 21.19 7.64 -9.57
C CYS A 306 21.00 7.33 -11.07
N ARG A 307 20.80 6.06 -11.43
CA ARG A 307 20.52 5.62 -12.80
C ARG A 307 19.07 5.96 -13.23
N GLN A 308 18.17 6.13 -12.27
CA GLN A 308 16.74 6.32 -12.46
C GLN A 308 16.40 7.82 -12.49
N ARG A 309 16.79 8.52 -13.57
CA ARG A 309 16.63 9.98 -13.70
C ARG A 309 15.19 10.47 -13.67
N SER A 310 14.22 9.62 -14.03
CA SER A 310 12.77 9.90 -14.02
C SER A 310 12.12 9.82 -12.64
N LEU A 311 12.86 9.40 -11.61
CA LEU A 311 12.28 9.09 -10.31
C LEU A 311 11.70 10.34 -9.65
N LEU A 312 10.40 10.31 -9.37
CA LEU A 312 9.66 11.36 -8.67
C LEU A 312 9.54 11.04 -7.18
N ARG A 313 9.38 9.76 -6.84
CA ARG A 313 9.12 9.31 -5.47
C ARG A 313 10.04 8.17 -5.06
N VAL A 314 10.67 8.30 -3.90
CA VAL A 314 11.38 7.21 -3.23
C VAL A 314 10.83 7.03 -1.83
N SER A 315 10.51 5.79 -1.48
CA SER A 315 10.16 5.44 -0.11
C SER A 315 10.91 4.18 0.30
N LEU A 316 11.60 4.25 1.43
CA LEU A 316 12.19 3.11 2.11
C LEU A 316 11.46 2.98 3.45
N LYS A 317 10.75 1.86 3.64
CA LYS A 317 9.98 1.59 4.84
C LYS A 317 10.48 0.29 5.46
N PRO A 318 10.72 0.23 6.76
CA PRO A 318 10.87 -1.05 7.40
C PRO A 318 9.49 -1.74 7.50
N SER A 319 9.50 -3.07 7.56
CA SER A 319 8.29 -3.84 7.87
C SER A 319 7.99 -3.74 9.37
N ARG A 320 6.73 -3.51 9.72
CA ARG A 320 6.29 -3.42 11.12
C ARG A 320 6.32 -4.83 11.73
N TYR A 321 7.29 -5.12 12.58
CA TYR A 321 7.26 -6.31 13.42
C TYR A 321 6.67 -5.97 14.80
N PRO A 322 5.53 -6.57 15.18
CA PRO A 322 4.88 -6.30 16.46
C PRO A 322 5.62 -6.89 17.68
N GLU A 323 6.59 -7.80 17.49
CA GLU A 323 7.21 -8.53 18.60
C GLU A 323 8.69 -8.12 18.81
N ARG A 324 8.91 -6.92 19.36
CA ARG A 324 10.26 -6.40 19.73
C ARG A 324 10.69 -6.74 21.16
N ALA A 325 9.96 -7.57 21.90
CA ALA A 325 10.07 -7.61 23.36
C ALA A 325 11.36 -8.22 23.94
N SER A 326 12.34 -8.71 23.16
CA SER A 326 13.45 -9.48 23.77
C SER A 326 14.82 -9.41 23.09
N GLN A 327 15.05 -8.52 22.12
CA GLN A 327 16.34 -8.51 21.44
C GLN A 327 17.34 -7.51 22.01
N SER A 328 18.58 -7.99 22.15
CA SER A 328 19.75 -7.19 22.51
C SER A 328 20.06 -6.23 21.37
N TYR A 329 19.81 -4.95 21.59
CA TYR A 329 20.27 -3.90 20.70
C TYR A 329 21.80 -3.96 20.55
N SER A 330 22.29 -3.76 19.32
CA SER A 330 23.71 -3.50 19.10
C SER A 330 24.16 -2.31 19.94
N THR A 331 25.31 -2.43 20.59
CA THR A 331 25.86 -1.36 21.44
C THR A 331 26.23 -0.11 20.65
N THR A 332 26.41 -0.23 19.34
CA THR A 332 26.74 0.86 18.41
C THR A 332 25.89 0.77 17.15
N PRO A 333 24.68 1.35 17.13
CA PRO A 333 23.84 1.35 15.93
C PRO A 333 24.53 2.10 14.78
N PRO A 334 24.31 1.68 13.52
CA PRO A 334 24.85 2.38 12.36
C PRO A 334 24.34 3.81 12.30
N SER A 335 25.17 4.75 11.81
CA SER A 335 24.76 6.14 11.60
C SER A 335 24.58 6.46 10.11
N ILE A 336 23.53 7.23 9.81
CA ILE A 336 23.22 7.81 8.50
C ILE A 336 23.55 9.29 8.59
N THR A 337 24.38 9.76 7.66
CA THR A 337 24.79 11.16 7.57
C THR A 337 24.46 11.71 6.18
N MET A 338 24.77 12.99 5.95
CA MET A 338 24.61 13.59 4.64
C MET A 338 25.44 12.91 3.54
N THR A 339 26.58 12.29 3.87
CA THR A 339 27.37 11.53 2.87
C THR A 339 26.60 10.32 2.35
N THR A 340 25.80 9.68 3.19
CA THR A 340 24.92 8.59 2.79
C THR A 340 23.85 9.06 1.83
N LEU A 341 23.23 10.22 2.10
CA LEU A 341 22.08 10.75 1.37
C LEU A 341 22.43 11.49 0.07
N ARG A 342 23.70 11.92 -0.09
CA ARG A 342 24.18 12.68 -1.25
C ARG A 342 23.76 12.13 -2.63
N PRO A 343 23.71 10.81 -2.88
CA PRO A 343 23.24 10.28 -4.16
C PRO A 343 21.82 10.74 -4.56
N LEU A 344 20.92 10.95 -3.59
CA LEU A 344 19.56 11.43 -3.86
C LEU A 344 19.51 12.85 -4.44
N LEU A 345 20.50 13.69 -4.11
CA LEU A 345 20.56 15.08 -4.58
C LEU A 345 20.81 15.20 -6.08
N VAL A 346 21.22 14.10 -6.73
CA VAL A 346 21.53 14.06 -8.17
C VAL A 346 20.27 13.75 -9.00
N LEU A 347 19.13 13.48 -8.36
CA LEU A 347 17.85 13.16 -9.01
C LEU A 347 17.02 14.44 -9.22
N PRO A 348 16.95 14.97 -10.46
CA PRO A 348 16.46 16.34 -10.70
C PRO A 348 14.94 16.50 -10.51
N TYR A 349 14.17 15.42 -10.63
CA TYR A 349 12.71 15.46 -10.59
C TYR A 349 12.10 14.91 -9.30
N ILE A 350 12.94 14.47 -8.36
CA ILE A 350 12.46 13.90 -7.11
C ILE A 350 11.71 14.97 -6.32
N ASN A 351 10.51 14.61 -5.88
CA ASN A 351 9.66 15.48 -5.09
C ASN A 351 9.08 14.80 -3.85
N ASP A 352 9.12 13.47 -3.76
CA ASP A 352 8.70 12.75 -2.56
C ASP A 352 9.83 11.85 -2.06
N ILE A 353 10.36 12.14 -0.88
CA ILE A 353 11.37 11.34 -0.18
C ILE A 353 10.77 10.90 1.15
N SER A 354 10.76 9.60 1.41
CA SER A 354 10.31 9.03 2.69
C SER A 354 11.21 7.87 3.09
N LEU A 355 12.24 8.15 3.88
CA LEU A 355 13.19 7.18 4.39
C LEU A 355 12.90 6.95 5.88
N HIS A 356 12.48 5.74 6.22
CA HIS A 356 12.22 5.31 7.58
C HIS A 356 13.20 4.20 7.94
N PHE A 357 13.83 4.32 9.11
CA PHE A 357 14.78 3.36 9.64
C PHE A 357 14.38 2.85 11.02
N HIS A 358 14.76 1.61 11.31
CA HIS A 358 14.77 1.04 12.65
C HIS A 358 16.23 0.90 13.11
N ASP A 359 16.49 1.11 14.40
CA ASP A 359 17.78 0.85 15.04
C ASP A 359 18.99 1.51 14.36
N THR A 360 18.77 2.62 13.64
CA THR A 360 19.81 3.35 12.90
C THR A 360 19.81 4.80 13.35
N ILE A 361 20.94 5.38 13.71
CA ILE A 361 20.99 6.80 14.09
C ILE A 361 20.97 7.67 12.83
N VAL A 362 20.14 8.71 12.80
CA VAL A 362 20.13 9.70 11.72
C VAL A 362 20.79 10.99 12.23
N GLN A 363 21.94 11.36 11.66
CA GLN A 363 22.72 12.55 12.00
C GLN A 363 22.66 13.54 10.83
N ILE A 364 21.64 14.40 10.85
CA ILE A 364 21.41 15.43 9.83
C ILE A 364 21.40 16.78 10.55
N THR A 365 22.06 17.76 9.96
CA THR A 365 22.21 19.12 10.51
C THR A 365 21.45 20.14 9.68
N ASP A 366 21.31 21.38 10.16
CA ASP A 366 20.72 22.48 9.38
C ASP A 366 21.46 22.75 8.06
N ARG A 367 22.78 22.58 8.02
CA ARG A 367 23.59 22.73 6.80
C ARG A 367 23.22 21.67 5.77
N ASP A 368 22.93 20.45 6.23
CA ASP A 368 22.53 19.36 5.35
C ASP A 368 21.12 19.60 4.80
N ILE A 369 20.19 20.07 5.63
CA ILE A 369 18.84 20.49 5.20
C ILE A 369 18.92 21.63 4.17
N GLU A 370 19.79 22.60 4.37
CA GLU A 370 20.04 23.66 3.40
C GLU A 370 20.52 23.09 2.05
N ALA A 371 21.48 22.17 2.08
CA ALA A 371 21.99 21.52 0.88
C ALA A 371 20.91 20.69 0.16
N ILE A 372 20.10 19.93 0.90
CA ILE A 372 18.96 19.15 0.37
C ILE A 372 17.94 20.08 -0.29
N SER A 373 17.53 21.14 0.41
CA SER A 373 16.49 22.06 -0.05
C SER A 373 16.91 22.86 -1.29
N LYS A 374 18.19 23.24 -1.39
CA LYS A 374 18.75 23.88 -2.58
C LYS A 374 18.86 22.92 -3.77
N ALA A 375 19.24 21.67 -3.52
CA ALA A 375 19.36 20.66 -4.58
C ALA A 375 17.99 20.19 -5.10
N LEU A 376 16.97 20.17 -4.23
CA LEU A 376 15.64 19.61 -4.51
C LEU A 376 14.52 20.65 -4.34
N PRO A 377 14.50 21.78 -5.07
CA PRO A 377 13.51 22.85 -4.89
C PRO A 377 12.07 22.41 -5.23
N GLY A 378 11.91 21.28 -5.93
CA GLY A 378 10.62 20.69 -6.28
C GLY A 378 9.96 19.84 -5.19
N LEU A 379 10.60 19.70 -4.02
CA LEU A 379 10.17 18.80 -2.95
C LEU A 379 8.75 19.12 -2.44
N ARG A 380 7.93 18.06 -2.32
CA ARG A 380 6.57 18.06 -1.81
C ARG A 380 6.46 17.30 -0.51
N HIS A 381 7.06 16.12 -0.41
CA HIS A 381 7.10 15.36 0.84
C HIS A 381 8.54 15.03 1.18
N PHE A 382 8.97 15.39 2.39
CA PHE A 382 10.32 15.11 2.87
C PHE A 382 10.26 14.46 4.24
N GLY A 383 10.58 13.17 4.29
CA GLY A 383 10.64 12.42 5.53
C GLY A 383 11.94 11.64 5.64
N ILE A 384 12.71 11.89 6.70
CA ILE A 384 13.86 11.08 7.10
C ILE A 384 13.79 10.96 8.62
N PHE A 385 13.48 9.76 9.10
CA PHE A 385 13.40 9.55 10.55
C PHE A 385 13.81 8.13 10.92
N SER A 386 14.17 8.00 12.19
CA SER A 386 14.53 6.75 12.81
C SER A 386 13.70 6.52 14.06
N GLU A 387 13.31 5.27 14.29
CA GLU A 387 12.74 4.79 15.54
C GLU A 387 13.81 4.25 16.52
N SER A 388 15.09 4.53 16.28
CA SER A 388 16.17 4.07 17.18
C SER A 388 16.01 4.69 18.57
N PRO A 389 16.01 3.89 19.65
CA PRO A 389 15.98 4.42 21.02
C PRO A 389 17.29 5.14 21.39
N PHE A 390 18.36 4.94 20.62
CA PHE A 390 19.66 5.58 20.81
C PHE A 390 19.83 6.87 20.01
N GLN A 391 18.75 7.38 19.41
CA GLN A 391 18.81 8.61 18.63
C GLN A 391 19.23 9.77 19.54
N PRO A 392 20.40 10.42 19.29
CA PRO A 392 20.80 11.60 20.05
C PRO A 392 19.83 12.75 19.77
N ARG A 393 19.95 13.81 20.57
CA ARG A 393 19.26 15.07 20.33
C ARG A 393 19.45 15.49 18.85
N PRO A 394 18.37 15.79 18.11
CA PRO A 394 18.46 16.17 16.71
C PRO A 394 19.29 17.44 16.55
N GLU A 395 20.13 17.49 15.51
CA GLU A 395 20.90 18.69 15.16
C GLU A 395 20.17 19.58 14.14
N VAL A 396 19.00 19.15 13.64
CA VAL A 396 18.11 19.98 12.84
C VAL A 396 17.30 20.87 13.76
N SER A 397 17.47 22.18 13.65
CA SER A 397 16.72 23.17 14.41
C SER A 397 15.53 23.71 13.61
N LEU A 398 14.81 24.68 14.18
CA LEU A 398 13.77 25.42 13.47
C LEU A 398 14.32 26.27 12.31
N ASP A 399 15.60 26.68 12.35
CA ASP A 399 16.27 27.34 11.24
C ASP A 399 16.36 26.40 10.02
N GLY A 400 16.72 25.13 10.22
CA GLY A 400 16.73 24.12 9.16
C GLY A 400 15.36 23.93 8.52
N ILE A 401 14.29 23.86 9.34
CA ILE A 401 12.92 23.76 8.83
C ILE A 401 12.53 25.00 8.01
N PHE A 402 12.88 26.19 8.48
CA PHE A 402 12.64 27.42 7.73
C PHE A 402 13.37 27.42 6.38
N LEU A 403 14.64 27.01 6.34
CA LEU A 403 15.40 26.90 5.09
C LEU A 403 14.73 25.93 4.09
N LEU A 404 14.22 24.80 4.59
CA LEU A 404 13.51 23.82 3.77
C LEU A 404 12.23 24.41 3.18
N VAL A 405 11.38 25.04 3.99
CA VAL A 405 10.12 25.67 3.54
C VAL A 405 10.37 26.83 2.58
N ARG A 406 11.45 27.60 2.81
CA ARG A 406 11.84 28.75 1.98
C ARG A 406 12.31 28.30 0.60
N ASN A 407 13.18 27.28 0.53
CA ASN A 407 13.77 26.82 -0.73
C ASN A 407 12.87 25.82 -1.49
N CYS A 408 11.95 25.14 -0.80
CA CYS A 408 11.00 24.19 -1.39
C CYS A 408 9.56 24.72 -1.31
N PRO A 409 9.14 25.64 -2.21
CA PRO A 409 7.82 26.26 -2.13
C PRO A 409 6.65 25.29 -2.34
N LYS A 410 6.92 24.08 -2.87
CA LYS A 410 5.93 23.01 -3.10
C LYS A 410 5.77 22.05 -1.93
N LEU A 411 6.49 22.26 -0.83
CA LEU A 411 6.50 21.38 0.33
C LEU A 411 5.10 21.32 0.99
N ALA A 412 4.61 20.11 1.17
CA ALA A 412 3.30 19.75 1.72
C ALA A 412 3.43 18.81 2.93
N SER A 413 4.56 18.14 3.12
CA SER A 413 4.81 17.37 4.35
C SER A 413 6.29 17.30 4.70
N ILE A 414 6.58 17.42 6.00
CA ILE A 414 7.90 17.20 6.60
C ILE A 414 7.76 16.09 7.65
N SER A 415 8.67 15.14 7.68
CA SER A 415 8.78 14.11 8.72
C SER A 415 10.23 13.98 9.16
N LEU A 416 10.65 14.78 10.15
CA LEU A 416 12.03 14.88 10.62
C LEU A 416 12.09 14.83 12.13
N SER A 417 13.22 14.37 12.67
CA SER A 417 13.57 14.65 14.05
C SER A 417 14.11 16.08 14.12
N VAL A 418 13.48 16.93 14.93
CA VAL A 418 13.78 18.36 15.03
C VAL A 418 14.01 18.73 16.49
N ASP A 419 15.00 19.56 16.75
CA ASP A 419 15.17 20.25 18.01
C ASP A 419 14.18 21.42 18.10
N PHE A 420 13.28 21.34 19.07
CA PHE A 420 12.22 22.33 19.32
C PHE A 420 12.65 23.43 20.30
N THR A 421 13.96 23.66 20.46
CA THR A 421 14.46 24.84 21.15
C THR A 421 13.80 26.09 20.56
N PRO A 422 13.31 27.02 21.40
CA PRO A 422 12.63 28.22 20.92
C PRO A 422 13.46 28.98 19.87
N PRO A 423 12.81 29.48 18.80
CA PRO A 423 13.52 30.15 17.71
C PRO A 423 14.17 31.44 18.21
N THR A 424 15.35 31.77 17.68
CA THR A 424 16.01 33.06 17.93
C THR A 424 15.15 34.23 17.43
N GLU A 425 15.30 35.42 18.01
CA GLU A 425 14.52 36.59 17.56
C GLU A 425 14.79 36.95 16.09
N ASP A 426 16.01 36.70 15.61
CA ASP A 426 16.37 36.87 14.20
C ASP A 426 15.57 35.95 13.29
N LEU A 427 15.47 34.66 13.63
CA LEU A 427 14.67 33.71 12.86
C LEU A 427 13.18 34.11 12.90
N ARG A 428 12.66 34.53 14.06
CA ARG A 428 11.27 35.01 14.18
C ARG A 428 11.01 36.20 13.25
N ARG A 429 11.91 37.18 13.23
CA ARG A 429 11.86 38.33 12.33
C ARG A 429 11.85 37.88 10.86
N MET A 430 12.76 37.01 10.47
CA MET A 430 12.84 36.48 9.11
C MET A 430 11.56 35.75 8.68
N VAL A 431 10.95 34.95 9.57
CA VAL A 431 9.68 34.27 9.29
C VAL A 431 8.54 35.27 9.14
N ARG A 432 8.46 36.30 9.98
CA ARG A 432 7.43 37.37 9.85
C ARG A 432 7.55 38.14 8.54
N GLU A 433 8.78 38.53 8.18
CA GLU A 433 9.07 39.21 6.91
C GLU A 433 8.72 38.32 5.71
N TRP A 434 9.10 37.04 5.76
CA TRP A 434 8.80 36.08 4.72
C TRP A 434 7.30 35.79 4.57
N ALA A 435 6.57 35.71 5.70
CA ALA A 435 5.12 35.53 5.70
C ALA A 435 4.41 36.75 5.08
N GLY A 436 4.85 37.97 5.41
CA GLY A 436 4.30 39.21 4.85
C GLY A 436 4.56 39.40 3.35
N ALA A 437 5.63 38.80 2.81
CA ALA A 437 5.96 38.89 1.38
C ALA A 437 5.17 37.90 0.49
N ARG A 438 4.45 36.94 1.07
CA ARG A 438 3.74 35.87 0.32
C ARG A 438 2.27 36.23 0.07
N ASP A 439 2.00 37.10 -0.89
CA ASP A 439 0.62 37.44 -1.28
C ASP A 439 -0.14 36.30 -2.00
N CYS A 440 0.52 35.22 -2.48
CA CYS A 440 -0.08 34.34 -3.50
C CYS A 440 -0.15 32.82 -3.19
N CYS A 441 0.26 32.33 -2.01
CA CYS A 441 0.42 30.88 -1.77
C CYS A 441 -0.58 30.28 -0.76
N HIS A 442 -1.81 30.80 -0.71
CA HIS A 442 -2.82 30.65 0.35
C HIS A 442 -3.51 29.28 0.53
N SER A 443 -3.05 28.18 -0.10
CA SER A 443 -3.83 26.93 -0.07
C SER A 443 -2.99 25.66 0.07
N ARG A 444 -2.01 25.61 0.98
CA ARG A 444 -1.25 24.37 1.20
C ARG A 444 -1.25 23.93 2.65
N SER A 445 -1.76 22.73 2.89
CA SER A 445 -1.53 22.09 4.17
C SER A 445 -0.09 21.60 4.24
N LEU A 446 0.66 22.07 5.24
CA LEU A 446 1.93 21.45 5.60
C LEU A 446 1.69 20.49 6.76
N HIS A 447 1.95 19.21 6.50
CA HIS A 447 1.90 18.18 7.52
C HIS A 447 3.28 18.04 8.16
N VAL A 448 3.44 18.52 9.39
CA VAL A 448 4.69 18.38 10.15
C VAL A 448 4.54 17.18 11.10
N ALA A 449 5.27 16.12 10.80
CA ALA A 449 5.46 15.00 11.69
C ALA A 449 6.83 15.12 12.35
N ALA A 450 6.86 15.14 13.68
CA ALA A 450 8.09 15.25 14.42
C ALA A 450 8.26 14.01 15.29
N HIS A 451 9.45 13.41 15.21
CA HIS A 451 9.82 12.27 16.03
C HIS A 451 10.50 12.83 17.28
N CYS A 452 9.74 12.87 18.38
CA CYS A 452 10.26 13.41 19.63
C CYS A 452 11.37 12.51 20.18
N THR A 453 12.54 13.12 20.31
CA THR A 453 13.58 12.72 21.26
C THR A 453 13.32 13.41 22.60
N GLN A 454 14.03 13.02 23.67
CA GLN A 454 13.96 13.60 25.02
C GLN A 454 13.93 15.14 25.07
N ALA A 455 14.45 15.84 24.04
CA ALA A 455 14.44 17.30 23.90
C ALA A 455 13.06 17.99 24.06
N PHE A 456 11.93 17.30 23.86
CA PHE A 456 10.61 17.94 24.02
C PHE A 456 10.22 18.15 25.49
N GLU A 457 10.89 17.48 26.43
CA GLU A 457 10.68 17.69 27.87
C GLU A 457 11.09 19.11 28.30
N GLU A 458 12.08 19.69 27.62
CA GLU A 458 12.66 21.01 27.88
C GLU A 458 11.86 22.15 27.26
N VAL A 459 10.86 21.86 26.42
CA VAL A 459 10.02 22.89 25.78
C VAL A 459 9.11 23.51 26.84
N THR A 460 9.52 24.67 27.36
CA THR A 460 8.77 25.46 28.34
C THR A 460 7.75 26.40 27.69
N ASP A 461 8.02 26.85 26.46
CA ASP A 461 7.19 27.85 25.77
C ASP A 461 6.49 27.28 24.52
N THR A 462 5.33 26.66 24.75
CA THR A 462 4.47 26.17 23.67
C THR A 462 3.79 27.29 22.88
N GLU A 463 3.70 28.50 23.43
CA GLU A 463 3.08 29.64 22.75
C GLU A 463 4.00 30.22 21.68
N GLU A 464 5.27 30.42 22.02
CA GLU A 464 6.28 30.89 21.07
C GLU A 464 6.43 29.94 19.88
N LEU A 465 6.47 28.63 20.13
CA LEU A 465 6.49 27.62 19.07
C LEU A 465 5.21 27.64 18.23
N ALA A 466 4.04 27.77 18.87
CA ALA A 466 2.77 27.85 18.16
C ALA A 466 2.74 29.07 17.23
N GLN A 467 3.19 30.23 17.71
CA GLN A 467 3.26 31.46 16.92
C GLN A 467 4.27 31.34 15.77
N PHE A 468 5.43 30.73 16.02
CA PHE A 468 6.41 30.45 14.99
C PHE A 468 5.81 29.60 13.86
N PHE A 469 5.18 28.47 14.19
CA PHE A 469 4.58 27.58 13.20
C PHE A 469 3.36 28.20 12.51
N ALA A 470 2.54 28.98 13.21
CA ALA A 470 1.41 29.70 12.62
C ALA A 470 1.88 30.73 11.58
N ASN A 471 2.99 31.43 11.85
CA ASN A 471 3.59 32.37 10.91
C ASN A 471 4.28 31.66 9.73
N LEU A 472 5.01 30.58 10.02
CA LEU A 472 5.69 29.79 8.99
C LEU A 472 4.68 29.12 8.03
N LEU A 473 3.52 28.72 8.56
CA LEU A 473 2.50 27.92 7.88
C LEU A 473 1.13 28.58 8.05
N PRO A 474 0.84 29.64 7.28
CA PRO A 474 -0.42 30.38 7.44
C PRO A 474 -1.66 29.55 7.02
N SER A 475 -1.48 28.54 6.18
CA SER A 475 -2.54 27.60 5.76
C SER A 475 -2.56 26.31 6.58
N ARG A 476 -3.68 25.57 6.51
CA ARG A 476 -4.01 24.35 7.28
C ARG A 476 -2.81 23.46 7.64
N GLY A 477 -2.19 23.63 8.79
CA GLY A 477 -1.19 22.67 9.26
C GLY A 477 -1.87 21.52 9.99
N ASP A 478 -1.61 20.26 9.61
CA ASP A 478 -1.92 19.14 10.49
C ASP A 478 -0.59 18.69 11.13
N PHE A 479 -0.51 18.81 12.45
CA PHE A 479 0.66 18.42 13.23
C PHE A 479 0.38 17.08 13.87
N HIS A 480 1.20 16.08 13.54
CA HIS A 480 1.08 14.73 14.07
C HIS A 480 2.36 14.35 14.81
N CYS A 481 2.22 13.91 16.06
CA CYS A 481 3.29 13.16 16.71
C CYS A 481 3.21 11.72 16.22
N THR A 482 4.18 11.30 15.41
CA THR A 482 4.33 9.92 14.95
C THR A 482 5.35 9.21 15.83
N GLN A 483 5.06 9.05 17.11
CA GLN A 483 5.87 8.21 17.98
C GLN A 483 5.31 6.79 18.00
N HIS A 484 6.11 5.87 17.46
CA HIS A 484 5.99 4.44 17.72
C HIS A 484 6.86 4.13 18.95
N PHE A 485 6.40 4.50 20.15
CA PHE A 485 7.06 3.95 21.34
C PHE A 485 6.76 2.46 21.39
N THR A 486 7.82 1.67 21.47
CA THR A 486 7.74 0.34 22.06
C THR A 486 7.20 0.51 23.48
N GLU A 487 6.32 -0.38 23.93
CA GLU A 487 5.64 -0.37 25.24
C GLU A 487 6.59 -0.28 26.46
N SER A 488 7.90 -0.21 26.23
CA SER A 488 8.98 -0.15 27.21
C SER A 488 9.27 1.23 27.80
N VAL A 489 8.91 2.34 27.13
CA VAL A 489 9.01 3.67 27.75
C VAL A 489 7.75 3.91 28.55
N GLY A 490 7.90 4.25 29.83
CA GLY A 490 6.79 4.37 30.77
C GLY A 490 5.63 5.16 30.16
N ASP A 491 4.46 4.52 30.11
CA ASP A 491 3.24 5.03 29.48
C ASP A 491 2.93 6.49 29.87
N ALA A 492 3.33 6.92 31.07
CA ALA A 492 3.22 8.30 31.53
C ALA A 492 4.02 9.33 30.71
N GLU A 493 5.28 9.06 30.36
CA GLU A 493 6.14 9.99 29.60
C GLU A 493 5.61 10.16 28.17
N TYR A 494 5.24 9.04 27.53
CA TYR A 494 4.62 9.05 26.21
C TYR A 494 3.30 9.84 26.21
N ARG A 495 2.42 9.59 27.19
CA ARG A 495 1.17 10.34 27.35
C ARG A 495 1.43 11.83 27.53
N LEU A 496 2.48 12.22 28.27
CA LEU A 496 2.86 13.62 28.46
C LEU A 496 3.31 14.26 27.15
N ILE A 497 4.19 13.61 26.38
CA ILE A 497 4.64 14.09 25.07
C ILE A 497 3.44 14.24 24.12
N CYS A 498 2.58 13.22 24.02
CA CYS A 498 1.36 13.27 23.22
C CYS A 498 0.43 14.41 23.64
N LYS A 499 0.29 14.65 24.95
CA LYS A 499 -0.51 15.74 25.49
C LYS A 499 0.06 17.09 25.07
N ARG A 500 1.37 17.32 25.21
CA ARG A 500 1.99 18.60 24.83
C ARG A 500 1.94 18.84 23.31
N TRP A 501 2.08 17.80 22.49
CA TRP A 501 1.88 17.90 21.03
C TRP A 501 0.47 18.28 20.65
N ARG A 502 -0.52 17.66 21.31
CA ARG A 502 -1.93 18.01 21.10
C ARG A 502 -2.19 19.46 21.51
N GLU A 503 -1.59 19.91 22.60
CA GLU A 503 -1.66 21.31 23.05
C GLU A 503 -1.05 22.27 22.02
N LEU A 504 0.18 22.01 21.56
CA LEU A 504 0.83 22.80 20.51
C LEU A 504 -0.02 22.86 19.22
N SER A 505 -0.51 21.71 18.75
CA SER A 505 -1.37 21.62 17.57
C SER A 505 -2.66 22.43 17.73
N ASN A 506 -3.33 22.33 18.89
CA ASN A 506 -4.52 23.11 19.20
C ASN A 506 -4.24 24.62 19.24
N ARG A 507 -3.09 25.04 19.80
CA ARG A 507 -2.69 26.45 19.82
C ARG A 507 -2.44 26.98 18.42
N ILE A 508 -1.72 26.24 17.57
CA ILE A 508 -1.51 26.60 16.17
C ILE A 508 -2.85 26.74 15.43
N TRP A 509 -3.79 25.81 15.63
CA TRP A 509 -5.13 25.89 15.04
C TRP A 509 -5.90 27.14 15.47
N LYS A 510 -5.83 27.50 16.76
CA LYS A 510 -6.44 28.74 17.29
C LYS A 510 -5.84 29.98 16.64
N LEU A 511 -4.50 30.07 16.56
CA LEU A 511 -3.79 31.18 15.93
C LEU A 511 -4.10 31.30 14.43
N GLN A 512 -4.37 30.18 13.75
CA GLN A 512 -4.83 30.14 12.36
C GLN A 512 -6.34 30.48 12.19
N GLY A 513 -7.01 30.94 13.25
CA GLY A 513 -8.40 31.41 13.19
C GLY A 513 -9.46 30.31 13.09
N ARG A 514 -9.16 29.10 13.56
CA ARG A 514 -10.11 27.97 13.54
C ARG A 514 -10.94 27.93 14.81
N ARG A 515 -12.25 27.73 14.65
CA ARG A 515 -13.20 27.46 15.73
C ARG A 515 -13.33 25.97 15.97
#